data_AF-A0A7T5R0J7-F1
#
_entry.id   AF-A0A7T5R0J7-F1
#
_cell.length_a   1.000
_cell.length_b   1.000
_cell.length_c   1.000
_cell.angle_alpha   90.00
_cell.angle_beta   90.00
_cell.angle_gamma   90.00
#
_symmetry.space_group_name_H-M   'P 1'
#
loop_
_entity.id
_entity.type
_entity.pdbx_description
1 polymer ?
#
loop_
_entity_poly.entity_id
_entity_poly.type
_entity_poly.pdbx_seq_one_letter_code
_entity_poly.pdbx_strand_id
1 'polypeptide(L)'
;MSHERKVVQAPATGLTDLPLPPAAEQDVVPAAISKHLHEKGFLLTGADALFDWARTGSMWPMTFGLACCAVEMIHSYMSRYDLDRFGIIPRPSPRQSDVMIVAGTLTNKMAPALRRVYDQMPEPRWVISMGSCANGGGYYHYSYSVVRGCDRIVPVDIYIPGCPPTAEALVYGLLQLQKKIQREDTRIVR
;
A
#
# COMPACT_ATOMS: atom_id res chain seq x y z
N MET A 1 -4.40 -6.63 -14.29
CA MET A 1 -5.22 -7.83 -14.09
C MET A 1 -6.53 -7.38 -13.49
N SER A 2 -7.64 -7.68 -14.16
CA SER A 2 -8.98 -7.13 -13.88
C SER A 2 -9.49 -7.49 -12.48
N HIS A 3 -9.89 -6.49 -11.71
CA HIS A 3 -10.62 -6.68 -10.46
C HIS A 3 -12.07 -7.08 -10.77
N GLU A 4 -12.30 -8.38 -10.91
CA GLU A 4 -13.65 -8.91 -10.98
C GLU A 4 -14.22 -8.99 -9.55
N ARG A 5 -14.95 -7.95 -9.14
CA ARG A 5 -15.74 -7.98 -7.90
C ARG A 5 -16.90 -8.96 -8.10
N LYS A 6 -16.78 -10.18 -7.56
CA LYS A 6 -17.94 -11.07 -7.37
C LYS A 6 -18.88 -10.45 -6.34
N VAL A 7 -19.89 -9.71 -6.82
CA VAL A 7 -21.04 -9.29 -6.02
C VAL A 7 -21.91 -10.53 -5.83
N VAL A 8 -21.95 -11.07 -4.61
CA VAL A 8 -22.89 -12.13 -4.26
C VAL A 8 -24.27 -11.47 -4.15
N GLN A 9 -25.14 -11.71 -5.14
CA GLN A 9 -26.55 -11.31 -5.05
C GLN A 9 -27.21 -12.12 -3.93
N ALA A 10 -27.83 -11.43 -2.98
CA ALA A 10 -28.62 -12.06 -1.94
C ALA A 10 -29.73 -12.91 -2.58
N PRO A 11 -30.04 -14.11 -2.03
CA PRO A 11 -31.07 -14.97 -2.59
C PRO A 11 -32.40 -14.22 -2.67
N ALA A 12 -33.06 -14.31 -3.82
CA ALA A 12 -34.35 -13.67 -4.10
C ALA A 12 -35.49 -14.39 -3.38
N THR A 13 -35.49 -14.34 -2.05
CA THR A 13 -36.63 -14.74 -1.23
C THR A 13 -37.43 -13.49 -0.91
N GLY A 14 -38.68 -13.42 -1.36
CA GLY A 14 -39.61 -12.35 -1.03
C GLY A 14 -39.81 -12.29 0.48
N LEU A 15 -39.25 -11.27 1.12
CA LEU A 15 -39.35 -11.02 2.57
C LEU A 15 -40.78 -10.66 3.03
N THR A 16 -41.77 -10.66 2.13
CA THR A 16 -43.11 -10.12 2.34
C THR A 16 -44.18 -11.15 2.70
N ASP A 17 -43.90 -12.46 2.57
CA ASP A 17 -44.92 -13.53 2.72
C ASP A 17 -44.74 -14.43 3.96
N LEU A 18 -43.85 -14.06 4.89
CA LEU A 18 -43.69 -14.79 6.16
C LEU A 18 -44.49 -14.10 7.28
N PRO A 19 -45.23 -14.85 8.13
CA PRO A 19 -45.90 -14.27 9.29
C PRO A 19 -44.84 -13.67 10.21
N LEU A 20 -44.82 -12.34 10.26
CA LEU A 20 -43.95 -11.55 11.11
C LEU A 20 -44.22 -11.93 12.58
N PRO A 21 -43.21 -12.37 13.36
CA PRO A 21 -43.39 -12.67 14.78
C PRO A 21 -43.84 -11.39 15.53
N PRO A 22 -44.50 -11.50 16.70
CA PRO A 22 -45.00 -10.36 17.44
C PRO A 22 -43.93 -9.27 17.65
N ALA A 23 -44.31 -7.99 17.56
CA ALA A 23 -43.37 -6.85 17.52
C ALA A 23 -42.31 -6.86 18.64
N ALA A 24 -42.63 -7.39 19.82
CA ALA A 24 -41.70 -7.54 20.93
C ALA A 24 -40.53 -8.51 20.66
N GLU A 25 -40.71 -9.51 19.80
CA GLU A 25 -39.66 -10.48 19.42
C GLU A 25 -38.83 -10.00 18.23
N GLN A 26 -39.36 -9.08 17.43
CA GLN A 26 -38.68 -8.50 16.27
C GLN A 26 -37.51 -7.59 16.66
N ASP A 27 -37.57 -6.96 17.84
CA ASP A 27 -36.53 -6.05 18.33
C ASP A 27 -35.37 -6.78 19.04
N VAL A 28 -35.57 -8.02 19.46
CA VAL A 28 -34.58 -8.79 20.25
C VAL A 28 -33.37 -9.17 19.39
N VAL A 29 -33.61 -9.55 18.14
CA VAL A 29 -32.55 -9.96 17.20
C VAL A 29 -31.71 -8.76 16.72
N PRO A 30 -32.30 -7.63 16.28
CA PRO A 30 -31.55 -6.40 15.98
C PRO A 30 -30.82 -5.83 17.20
N ALA A 31 -31.40 -5.88 18.40
CA ALA A 31 -30.75 -5.41 19.63
C ALA A 31 -29.59 -6.31 20.06
N ALA A 32 -29.69 -7.63 19.88
CA ALA A 32 -28.58 -8.54 20.13
C ALA A 32 -27.45 -8.37 19.10
N ILE A 33 -27.80 -8.15 17.83
CA ILE A 33 -26.84 -7.85 16.76
C ILE A 33 -26.16 -6.50 17.00
N SER A 34 -26.90 -5.46 17.37
CA SER A 34 -26.33 -4.14 17.66
C SER A 34 -25.43 -4.18 18.90
N LYS A 35 -25.82 -4.90 19.95
CA LYS A 35 -24.99 -5.10 21.14
C LYS A 35 -23.70 -5.87 20.82
N HIS A 36 -23.80 -6.94 20.03
CA HIS A 36 -22.63 -7.68 19.57
C HIS A 36 -21.74 -6.86 18.62
N LEU A 37 -22.31 -6.02 17.76
CA LEU A 37 -21.57 -5.07 16.92
C LEU A 37 -20.93 -3.95 17.73
N HIS A 38 -21.55 -3.46 18.79
CA HIS A 38 -20.97 -2.43 19.65
C HIS A 38 -19.80 -2.98 20.47
N GLU A 39 -19.95 -4.15 21.09
CA GLU A 39 -18.90 -4.75 21.93
C GLU A 39 -17.75 -5.34 21.09
N LYS A 40 -18.06 -6.18 20.09
CA LYS A 40 -17.02 -6.76 19.23
C LYS A 40 -16.48 -5.75 18.23
N GLY A 41 -17.30 -4.84 17.73
CA GLY A 41 -16.86 -3.78 16.82
C GLY A 41 -15.90 -2.82 17.47
N PHE A 42 -16.11 -2.42 18.74
CA PHE A 42 -15.16 -1.55 19.45
C PHE A 42 -13.79 -2.22 19.69
N LEU A 43 -13.78 -3.50 20.08
CA LEU A 43 -12.52 -4.23 20.28
C LEU A 43 -11.79 -4.49 18.95
N LEU A 44 -12.52 -4.85 17.90
CA LEU A 44 -11.95 -5.06 16.58
C LEU A 44 -11.38 -3.77 16.00
N THR A 45 -12.11 -2.66 16.06
CA THR A 45 -11.62 -1.37 15.56
C THR A 45 -10.47 -0.82 16.38
N GLY A 46 -10.47 -1.01 17.71
CA GLY A 46 -9.34 -0.66 18.57
C GLY A 46 -8.07 -1.45 18.22
N ALA A 47 -8.20 -2.75 17.96
CA ALA A 47 -7.09 -3.58 17.52
C ALA A 47 -6.59 -3.18 16.11
N ASP A 48 -7.48 -2.81 15.20
CA ASP A 48 -7.09 -2.30 13.86
C ASP A 48 -6.27 -1.03 13.96
N ALA A 49 -6.75 -0.06 14.71
CA ALA A 49 -6.05 1.20 14.91
C ALA A 49 -4.63 0.96 15.48
N LEU A 50 -4.46 -0.03 16.37
CA LEU A 50 -3.17 -0.39 16.92
C LEU A 50 -2.24 -1.02 15.86
N PHE A 51 -2.73 -1.94 15.04
CA PHE A 51 -1.90 -2.58 14.00
C PHE A 51 -1.52 -1.59 12.89
N ASP A 52 -2.43 -0.71 12.49
CA ASP A 52 -2.15 0.30 11.48
C ASP A 52 -1.19 1.35 12.01
N TRP A 53 -1.33 1.75 13.28
CA TRP A 53 -0.35 2.61 13.94
C TRP A 53 1.05 1.94 14.00
N ALA A 54 1.12 0.66 14.36
CA ALA A 54 2.38 -0.08 14.43
C ALA A 54 3.06 -0.17 13.06
N ARG A 55 2.31 -0.49 11.99
CA ARG A 55 2.83 -0.56 10.61
C ARG A 55 3.27 0.80 10.10
N THR A 56 2.45 1.84 10.27
CA THR A 56 2.79 3.19 9.78
C THR A 56 3.94 3.84 10.55
N GLY A 57 4.11 3.50 11.82
CA GLY A 57 5.20 3.99 12.67
C GLY A 57 6.54 3.27 12.50
N SER A 58 6.62 2.19 11.70
CA SER A 58 7.85 1.39 11.54
C SER A 58 8.06 0.85 10.11
N MET A 59 7.87 1.71 9.10
CA MET A 59 8.07 1.29 7.72
C MET A 59 9.56 1.14 7.38
N TRP A 60 9.98 -0.01 6.91
CA TRP A 60 11.36 -0.32 6.53
C TRP A 60 11.53 -0.44 5.02
N PRO A 61 11.79 0.67 4.32
CA PRO A 61 11.95 0.64 2.89
C PRO A 61 13.24 -0.08 2.48
N MET A 62 13.10 -0.93 1.47
CA MET A 62 14.20 -1.30 0.62
C MET A 62 14.29 -0.37 -0.58
N THR A 63 15.47 0.14 -0.85
CA THR A 63 15.70 1.18 -1.83
C THR A 63 16.31 0.59 -3.11
N PHE A 64 15.59 0.71 -4.21
CA PHE A 64 16.12 0.47 -5.55
C PHE A 64 16.65 1.76 -6.15
N GLY A 65 17.89 2.13 -5.77
CA GLY A 65 18.59 3.29 -6.31
C GLY A 65 19.14 3.03 -7.71
N LEU A 66 18.30 3.15 -8.75
CA LEU A 66 18.66 2.79 -10.13
C LEU A 66 19.33 3.93 -10.91
N ALA A 67 18.93 5.17 -10.66
CA ALA A 67 19.39 6.34 -11.43
C ALA A 67 19.42 7.61 -10.56
N CYS A 68 19.27 8.79 -11.17
CA CYS A 68 19.35 10.09 -10.50
C CYS A 68 18.39 10.26 -9.31
N CYS A 69 17.22 9.62 -9.31
CA CYS A 69 16.29 9.66 -8.18
C CYS A 69 16.88 9.03 -6.90
N ALA A 70 17.90 8.16 -7.03
CA ALA A 70 18.59 7.59 -5.89
C ALA A 70 19.31 8.66 -5.05
N VAL A 71 19.87 9.69 -5.71
CA VAL A 71 20.57 10.78 -5.01
C VAL A 71 19.58 11.59 -4.19
N GLU A 72 18.41 11.91 -4.75
CA GLU A 72 17.40 12.63 -3.99
C GLU A 72 16.80 11.77 -2.87
N MET A 73 16.68 10.45 -3.08
CA MET A 73 16.31 9.54 -2.01
C MET A 73 17.35 9.57 -0.88
N ILE A 74 18.65 9.59 -1.18
CA ILE A 74 19.69 9.77 -0.15
C ILE A 74 19.53 11.13 0.55
N HIS A 75 19.23 12.21 -0.19
CA HIS A 75 18.96 13.52 0.41
C HIS A 75 17.77 13.51 1.39
N SER A 76 16.74 12.70 1.13
CA SER A 76 15.62 12.56 2.08
C SER A 76 16.02 11.86 3.39
N TYR A 77 17.05 11.00 3.37
CA TYR A 77 17.63 10.40 4.58
C TYR A 77 18.67 11.29 5.27
N MET A 78 19.10 12.39 4.65
CA MET A 78 20.06 13.31 5.28
C MET A 78 19.37 14.16 6.35
N SER A 79 20.20 14.75 7.22
CA SER A 79 19.79 15.49 8.44
C SER A 79 18.75 16.58 8.25
N ARG A 80 18.58 17.12 7.03
CA ARG A 80 17.56 18.15 6.75
C ARG A 80 16.14 17.59 6.83
N TYR A 81 15.90 16.40 6.28
CA TYR A 81 14.57 15.80 6.18
C TYR A 81 14.40 14.60 7.11
N ASP A 82 15.50 13.88 7.38
CA ASP A 82 15.62 12.82 8.37
C ASP A 82 14.40 11.88 8.41
N LEU A 83 14.32 10.99 7.42
CA LEU A 83 13.27 9.97 7.35
C LEU A 83 13.25 9.04 8.58
N ASP A 84 14.37 8.90 9.30
CA ASP A 84 14.46 8.08 10.50
C ASP A 84 13.52 8.59 11.61
N ARG A 85 13.27 9.91 11.66
CA ARG A 85 12.30 10.53 12.58
C ARG A 85 10.89 9.98 12.41
N PHE A 86 10.53 9.52 11.22
CA PHE A 86 9.22 8.93 10.93
C PHE A 86 9.19 7.41 11.14
N GLY A 87 10.24 6.83 11.73
CA GLY A 87 10.41 5.38 11.88
C GLY A 87 10.79 4.69 10.57
N ILE A 88 11.30 5.45 9.60
CA ILE A 88 11.60 4.97 8.24
C ILE A 88 13.08 4.67 8.10
N ILE A 89 13.43 3.39 8.28
CA ILE A 89 14.83 2.92 8.26
C ILE A 89 15.11 2.14 6.98
N PRO A 90 16.11 2.52 6.18
CA PRO A 90 16.44 1.77 4.98
C PRO A 90 17.04 0.40 5.35
N ARG A 91 16.40 -0.69 4.89
CA ARG A 91 16.93 -2.06 5.07
C ARG A 91 17.45 -2.59 3.74
N PRO A 92 18.71 -3.08 3.68
CA PRO A 92 19.29 -3.56 2.42
C PRO A 92 18.72 -4.92 2.00
N SER A 93 18.17 -5.70 2.94
CA SER A 93 17.64 -7.04 2.66
C SER A 93 16.14 -7.01 2.35
N PRO A 94 15.67 -7.55 1.21
CA PRO A 94 14.24 -7.65 0.88
C PRO A 94 13.42 -8.43 1.90
N ARG A 95 14.04 -9.43 2.53
CA ARG A 95 13.37 -10.39 3.43
C ARG A 95 12.87 -9.76 4.73
N GLN A 96 13.29 -8.54 5.03
CA GLN A 96 12.93 -7.81 6.24
C GLN A 96 12.21 -6.50 5.93
N SER A 97 12.21 -6.04 4.68
CA SER A 97 11.60 -4.78 4.27
C SER A 97 10.13 -4.98 3.90
N ASP A 98 9.32 -3.98 4.20
CA ASP A 98 7.89 -3.91 3.90
C ASP A 98 7.61 -2.98 2.70
N VAL A 99 8.35 -1.88 2.55
CA VAL A 99 8.18 -0.93 1.46
C VAL A 99 9.29 -1.11 0.43
N MET A 100 8.98 -1.10 -0.86
CA MET A 100 9.96 -1.08 -1.93
C MET A 100 9.90 0.26 -2.66
N ILE A 101 10.99 1.04 -2.60
CA ILE A 101 11.10 2.32 -3.31
C ILE A 101 11.86 2.11 -4.61
N VAL A 102 11.17 2.20 -5.74
CA VAL A 102 11.78 2.13 -7.07
C VAL A 102 12.20 3.53 -7.51
N ALA A 103 13.47 3.87 -7.30
CA ALA A 103 14.00 5.21 -7.54
C ALA A 103 14.86 5.25 -8.82
N GLY A 104 14.20 5.60 -9.93
CA GLY A 104 14.86 5.88 -11.19
C GLY A 104 14.43 4.98 -12.35
N THR A 105 15.27 4.93 -13.39
CA THR A 105 14.93 4.28 -14.66
C THR A 105 15.06 2.76 -14.56
N LEU A 106 13.98 2.06 -14.88
CA LEU A 106 13.98 0.60 -14.96
C LEU A 106 14.31 0.12 -16.37
N THR A 107 15.41 -0.60 -16.52
CA THR A 107 15.83 -1.18 -17.79
C THR A 107 15.26 -2.59 -17.99
N ASN A 108 15.12 -3.02 -19.25
CA ASN A 108 14.62 -4.36 -19.60
C ASN A 108 15.46 -5.46 -18.96
N LYS A 109 16.78 -5.26 -18.81
CA LYS A 109 17.68 -6.21 -18.17
C LYS A 109 17.49 -6.28 -16.65
N MET A 110 17.10 -5.17 -16.02
CA MET A 110 16.88 -5.10 -14.57
C MET A 110 15.47 -5.58 -14.17
N ALA A 111 14.50 -5.53 -15.07
CA ALA A 111 13.13 -5.98 -14.85
C ALA A 111 12.99 -7.35 -14.14
N PRO A 112 13.65 -8.44 -14.58
CA PRO A 112 13.55 -9.73 -13.90
C PRO A 112 14.18 -9.72 -12.49
N ALA A 113 15.22 -8.92 -12.26
CA ALA A 113 15.83 -8.80 -10.93
C ALA A 113 14.89 -8.06 -9.97
N LEU A 114 14.25 -6.97 -10.42
CA LEU A 114 13.24 -6.28 -9.62
C LEU A 114 12.11 -7.24 -9.22
N ARG A 115 11.60 -8.03 -10.16
CA ARG A 115 10.51 -8.98 -9.89
C ARG A 115 10.90 -9.99 -8.82
N ARG A 116 12.08 -10.61 -8.94
CA ARG A 116 12.58 -11.59 -7.97
C ARG A 116 12.71 -11.02 -6.57
N VAL A 117 13.13 -9.76 -6.47
CA VAL A 117 13.29 -9.11 -5.18
C VAL A 117 11.94 -8.80 -4.55
N TYR A 118 10.99 -8.30 -5.34
CA TYR A 118 9.62 -8.09 -4.90
C TYR A 118 8.96 -9.39 -4.41
N ASP A 119 9.18 -10.50 -5.12
CA ASP A 119 8.66 -11.82 -4.74
C ASP A 119 9.28 -12.38 -3.45
N GLN A 120 10.43 -11.85 -3.00
CA GLN A 120 11.10 -12.27 -1.77
C GLN A 120 10.69 -11.43 -0.54
N MET A 121 9.89 -10.37 -0.73
CA MET A 121 9.42 -9.53 0.37
C MET A 121 8.28 -10.20 1.14
N PRO A 122 8.28 -10.12 2.49
CA PRO A 122 7.17 -10.62 3.30
C PRO A 122 5.89 -9.82 3.04
N GLU A 123 4.74 -10.41 3.34
CA GLU A 123 3.46 -9.70 3.41
C GLU A 123 3.27 -9.14 4.81
N PRO A 124 2.80 -7.88 4.98
CA PRO A 124 2.34 -6.91 3.98
C PRO A 124 3.49 -6.16 3.28
N ARG A 125 3.39 -5.97 1.96
CA ARG A 125 4.37 -5.22 1.17
C ARG A 125 3.73 -4.10 0.35
N TRP A 126 4.43 -2.97 0.25
CA TRP A 126 4.00 -1.81 -0.54
C TRP A 126 5.07 -1.38 -1.53
N VAL A 127 4.66 -0.79 -2.64
CA VAL A 127 5.59 -0.30 -3.67
C VAL A 127 5.39 1.18 -3.95
N ILE A 128 6.47 1.95 -3.84
CA ILE A 128 6.52 3.35 -4.21
C ILE A 128 7.30 3.48 -5.52
N SER A 129 6.66 4.06 -6.52
CA SER A 129 7.33 4.46 -7.76
C SER A 129 7.82 5.90 -7.62
N MET A 130 9.14 6.09 -7.65
CA MET A 130 9.77 7.40 -7.47
C MET A 130 10.36 7.91 -8.79
N GLY A 131 9.78 9.00 -9.28
CA GLY A 131 10.25 9.72 -10.45
C GLY A 131 9.58 9.27 -11.76
N SER A 132 9.66 10.15 -12.76
CA SER A 132 8.98 9.99 -14.06
C SER A 132 9.38 8.72 -14.79
N CYS A 133 10.65 8.32 -14.69
CA CYS A 133 11.16 7.10 -15.30
C CYS A 133 10.54 5.84 -14.70
N ALA A 134 10.39 5.77 -13.38
CA ALA A 134 9.74 4.66 -12.71
C ALA A 134 8.23 4.65 -12.97
N ASN A 135 7.58 5.83 -12.98
CA ASN A 135 6.14 5.93 -13.14
C ASN A 135 5.66 5.47 -14.53
N GLY A 136 6.39 5.82 -15.59
CA GLY A 136 5.94 5.55 -16.96
C GLY A 136 7.04 5.51 -18.01
N GLY A 137 8.30 5.32 -17.64
CA GLY A 137 9.46 5.41 -18.55
C GLY A 137 10.04 6.82 -18.69
N GLY A 138 9.24 7.85 -18.38
CA GLY A 138 9.70 9.24 -18.25
C GLY A 138 10.41 9.75 -19.50
N TYR A 139 11.57 10.38 -19.30
CA TYR A 139 12.39 10.89 -20.40
C TYR A 139 12.82 9.80 -21.39
N TYR A 140 12.95 8.56 -20.93
CA TYR A 140 13.37 7.42 -21.73
C TYR A 140 12.21 6.54 -22.23
N HIS A 141 10.98 7.07 -22.27
CA HIS A 141 9.78 6.30 -22.64
C HIS A 141 9.89 5.62 -24.03
N TYR A 142 10.55 6.28 -24.98
CA TYR A 142 10.75 5.77 -26.35
C TYR A 142 12.07 5.03 -26.55
N SER A 143 12.85 4.81 -25.49
CA SER A 143 14.08 4.02 -25.58
C SER A 143 13.77 2.52 -25.74
N TYR A 144 14.63 1.81 -26.47
CA TYR A 144 14.52 0.37 -26.67
C TYR A 144 14.86 -0.45 -25.40
N SER A 145 15.65 0.13 -24.50
CA SER A 145 16.23 -0.58 -23.35
C SER A 145 15.49 -0.35 -22.03
N VAL A 146 14.45 0.48 -22.02
CA VAL A 146 13.73 0.92 -20.82
C VAL A 146 12.31 0.37 -20.82
N VAL A 147 11.86 -0.08 -19.65
CA VAL A 147 10.45 -0.45 -19.46
C VAL A 147 9.63 0.82 -19.22
N ARG A 148 8.49 0.90 -19.89
CA ARG A 148 7.54 2.03 -19.80
C ARG A 148 6.73 1.97 -18.50
N GLY A 149 7.43 2.08 -17.37
CA GLY A 149 6.89 2.06 -16.02
C GLY A 149 7.20 0.78 -15.25
N CYS A 150 7.47 0.91 -13.94
CA CYS A 150 7.65 -0.22 -13.03
C CYS A 150 6.35 -1.00 -12.78
N ASP A 151 5.20 -0.36 -12.99
CA ASP A 151 3.84 -0.94 -12.87
C ASP A 151 3.62 -2.16 -13.76
N ARG A 152 4.40 -2.31 -14.83
CA ARG A 152 4.35 -3.49 -15.70
C ARG A 152 4.96 -4.74 -15.05
N ILE A 153 5.79 -4.59 -14.02
CA ILE A 153 6.53 -5.68 -13.36
C ILE A 153 5.97 -5.94 -11.96
N VAL A 154 5.73 -4.87 -11.21
CA VAL A 154 5.30 -4.91 -9.81
C VAL A 154 4.09 -3.99 -9.63
N PRO A 155 3.10 -4.36 -8.81
CA PRO A 155 1.96 -3.50 -8.54
C PRO A 155 2.42 -2.28 -7.73
N VAL A 156 2.16 -1.08 -8.24
CA VAL A 156 2.55 0.17 -7.57
C VAL A 156 1.42 0.69 -6.70
N ASP A 157 1.74 1.07 -5.46
CA ASP A 157 0.76 1.64 -4.53
C ASP A 157 0.68 3.16 -4.59
N ILE A 158 1.82 3.83 -4.74
CA ILE A 158 1.94 5.30 -4.82
C ILE A 158 2.96 5.69 -5.88
N TYR A 159 2.59 6.71 -6.66
CA TYR A 159 3.44 7.36 -7.65
C TYR A 159 3.87 8.72 -7.15
N ILE A 160 5.19 8.96 -7.14
CA ILE A 160 5.77 10.24 -6.75
C ILE A 160 6.25 10.95 -8.03
N PRO A 161 5.62 12.05 -8.44
CA PRO A 161 5.99 12.77 -9.66
C PRO A 161 7.28 13.57 -9.47
N GLY A 162 8.15 13.58 -10.49
CA GLY A 162 9.37 14.40 -10.53
C GLY A 162 10.47 13.81 -11.42
N CYS A 163 11.52 14.57 -11.75
CA CYS A 163 12.64 14.10 -12.59
C CYS A 163 13.99 14.79 -12.28
N PRO A 164 14.60 14.58 -11.09
CA PRO A 164 14.08 13.81 -9.95
C PRO A 164 13.00 14.61 -9.18
N PRO A 165 12.13 13.95 -8.40
CA PRO A 165 11.30 14.65 -7.42
C PRO A 165 12.20 15.37 -6.42
N THR A 166 11.70 16.40 -5.74
CA THR A 166 12.41 16.97 -4.59
C THR A 166 12.34 16.01 -3.40
N ALA A 167 13.32 16.07 -2.50
CA ALA A 167 13.33 15.24 -1.29
C ALA A 167 12.05 15.43 -0.44
N GLU A 168 11.50 16.64 -0.41
CA GLU A 168 10.20 16.94 0.23
C GLU A 168 9.03 16.21 -0.42
N ALA A 169 9.02 16.11 -1.75
CA ALA A 169 7.98 15.38 -2.47
C ALA A 169 8.07 13.87 -2.17
N LEU A 170 9.27 13.33 -1.95
CA LEU A 170 9.44 11.94 -1.50
C LEU A 170 8.89 11.74 -0.08
N VAL A 171 9.22 12.64 0.85
CA VAL A 171 8.70 12.62 2.23
C VAL A 171 7.18 12.72 2.22
N TYR A 172 6.61 13.60 1.41
CA TYR A 172 5.16 13.71 1.23
C TYR A 172 4.54 12.41 0.71
N GLY A 173 5.17 11.77 -0.28
CA GLY A 173 4.72 10.47 -0.81
C GLY A 173 4.70 9.36 0.25
N LEU A 174 5.69 9.35 1.16
CA LEU A 174 5.73 8.42 2.29
C LEU A 174 4.62 8.71 3.31
N LEU A 175 4.37 9.98 3.64
CA LEU A 175 3.24 10.37 4.51
C LEU A 175 1.89 10.02 3.86
N GLN A 176 1.78 10.10 2.54
CA GLN A 176 0.61 9.66 1.81
C GLN A 176 0.45 8.13 1.86
N LEU A 177 1.56 7.38 1.87
CA LEU A 177 1.52 5.92 2.08
C LEU A 177 1.00 5.57 3.47
N GLN A 178 1.47 6.26 4.51
CA GLN A 178 0.96 6.08 5.87
C GLN A 178 -0.55 6.32 5.93
N LYS A 179 -1.03 7.40 5.30
CA LYS A 179 -2.47 7.70 5.21
C LYS A 179 -3.24 6.64 4.41
N LYS A 180 -2.64 6.01 3.41
CA LYS A 180 -3.24 4.91 2.65
C LYS A 180 -3.38 3.68 3.54
N ILE A 181 -2.33 3.32 4.28
CA ILE A 181 -2.33 2.17 5.19
C ILE A 181 -3.39 2.35 6.29
N GLN A 182 -3.48 3.53 6.90
CA GLN A 182 -4.50 3.85 7.94
C GLN A 182 -5.95 3.77 7.45
N ARG A 183 -6.19 3.74 6.13
CA ARG A 183 -7.54 3.66 5.56
C ARG A 183 -7.88 2.26 5.05
N GLU A 184 -6.88 1.41 4.84
CA GLU A 184 -7.03 0.11 4.19
C GLU A 184 -7.04 -0.98 5.26
N ASP A 185 -8.20 -1.62 5.47
CA ASP A 185 -8.41 -2.76 6.38
C ASP A 185 -7.56 -3.96 5.94
N THR A 186 -6.28 -3.94 6.28
CA THR A 186 -5.25 -4.87 5.78
C THR A 186 -5.24 -6.20 6.56
N ARG A 187 -6.41 -6.65 7.03
CA ARG A 187 -6.61 -7.95 7.69
C ARG A 187 -6.74 -9.11 6.70
N ILE A 188 -7.14 -8.84 5.46
CA ILE A 188 -7.31 -9.84 4.41
C ILE A 188 -6.17 -9.65 3.42
N VAL A 189 -5.18 -10.53 3.55
CA VAL A 189 -4.07 -10.75 2.62
C VAL A 189 -4.53 -10.55 1.16
N ARG A 190 -3.78 -9.75 0.39
CA ARG A 190 -3.96 -9.58 -1.07
C ARG A 190 -3.70 -10.88 -1.81
#